data_AF-A0A7J6PGV1-F1
#
_entry.id   AF-A0A7J6PGV1-F1
#
_cell.length_a   1.000
_cell.length_b   1.000
_cell.length_c   1.000
_cell.angle_alpha   90.00
_cell.angle_beta   90.00
_cell.angle_gamma   90.00
#
_symmetry.space_group_name_H-M   'P 1'
#
loop_
_entity.id
_entity.type
_entity.pdbx_description
1 polymer ?
#
loop_
_entity_poly.entity_id
_entity_poly.type
_entity_poly.pdbx_seq_one_letter_code
_entity_poly.pdbx_strand_id
1 'polypeptide(L)'
;GIDMAKLADFVAFKAAIALLRSRGKDDLIQEVYEQCLQDAESDVNYVKRIYEGFTQRELEDKVAEIIQPENCTAKVQVVYQTVDSLHKAIPEHLGDWYFTGDYPTLGGTVVCKRAFTLWMEGRGNERCYGLSSEGGSNVLVVGSGGREHAL
;
A
#
# COMPACT_ATOMS: atom_id res chain seq x y z
N GLY A 1 3.74 -13.48 1.90
CA GLY A 1 2.86 -12.34 1.55
C GLY A 1 3.31 -11.14 2.34
N ILE A 2 3.24 -9.95 1.76
CA ILE A 2 3.55 -8.71 2.46
C ILE A 2 2.36 -8.31 3.33
N ASP A 3 2.64 -7.72 4.48
CA ASP A 3 1.64 -7.36 5.47
C ASP A 3 0.98 -6.02 5.08
N MET A 4 0.05 -6.06 4.12
CA MET A 4 -0.76 -4.89 3.71
C MET A 4 -1.73 -4.39 4.79
N ALA A 5 -1.63 -4.89 6.02
CA ALA A 5 -2.50 -4.49 7.11
C ALA A 5 -2.39 -3.01 7.49
N LYS A 6 -1.27 -2.36 7.13
CA LYS A 6 -0.93 -0.98 7.51
C LYS A 6 -0.23 -0.25 6.37
N LEU A 7 -0.98 0.53 5.59
CA LEU A 7 -0.39 1.41 4.57
C LEU A 7 0.57 2.45 5.18
N ALA A 8 0.35 2.81 6.44
CA ALA A 8 1.20 3.71 7.20
C ALA A 8 2.65 3.22 7.38
N ASP A 9 2.95 1.95 7.11
CA ASP A 9 4.32 1.42 7.19
C ASP A 9 5.05 1.49 5.84
N PHE A 10 4.34 1.72 4.73
CA PHE A 10 4.93 1.78 3.40
C PHE A 10 5.48 3.17 3.08
N VAL A 11 6.79 3.27 2.87
CA VAL A 11 7.44 4.56 2.56
C VAL A 11 7.01 5.10 1.19
N ALA A 12 6.73 4.23 0.21
CA ALA A 12 6.20 4.64 -1.09
C ALA A 12 4.80 5.29 -0.96
N PHE A 13 3.94 4.74 -0.11
CA PHE A 13 2.64 5.34 0.20
C PHE A 13 2.80 6.71 0.86
N LYS A 14 3.68 6.82 1.87
CA LYS A 14 4.00 8.11 2.52
C LYS A 14 4.49 9.15 1.51
N ALA A 15 5.36 8.74 0.59
CA ALA A 15 5.89 9.59 -0.46
C ALA A 15 4.77 10.08 -1.41
N ALA A 16 3.90 9.19 -1.87
CA ALA A 16 2.77 9.55 -2.72
C ALA A 16 1.82 10.55 -2.04
N ILE A 17 1.43 10.28 -0.78
CA ILE A 17 0.60 11.21 0.01
C ILE A 17 1.30 12.56 0.20
N ALA A 18 2.59 12.58 0.53
CA ALA A 18 3.34 13.82 0.71
C ALA A 18 3.41 14.65 -0.58
N LEU A 19 3.56 13.99 -1.73
CA LEU A 19 3.54 14.66 -3.05
C LEU A 19 2.15 15.16 -3.43
N LEU A 20 1.08 14.42 -3.14
CA LEU A 20 -0.29 14.89 -3.37
C LEU A 20 -0.58 16.16 -2.58
N ARG A 21 -0.22 16.16 -1.29
CA ARG A 21 -0.37 17.31 -0.40
C ARG A 21 0.46 18.51 -0.85
N SER A 22 1.72 18.29 -1.26
CA SER A 22 2.56 19.39 -1.76
C SER A 22 2.04 19.99 -3.06
N ARG A 23 1.24 19.24 -3.83
CA ARG A 23 0.55 19.69 -5.05
C ARG A 23 -0.86 20.22 -4.78
N GLY A 24 -1.30 20.31 -3.52
CA GLY A 24 -2.66 20.76 -3.16
C GLY A 24 -3.77 19.82 -3.64
N LYS A 25 -3.47 18.52 -3.79
CA LYS A 25 -4.42 17.48 -4.24
C LYS A 25 -5.09 16.75 -3.08
N ASP A 26 -5.36 17.43 -1.98
CA ASP A 26 -6.06 16.84 -0.84
C ASP A 26 -7.47 16.35 -1.21
N ASP A 27 -8.14 17.04 -2.15
CA ASP A 27 -9.45 16.63 -2.69
C ASP A 27 -9.41 15.23 -3.31
N LEU A 28 -8.30 14.85 -3.98
CA LEU A 28 -8.16 13.50 -4.55
C LEU A 28 -8.04 12.44 -3.46
N ILE A 29 -7.31 12.74 -2.37
CA ILE A 29 -7.17 11.82 -1.24
C ILE A 29 -8.54 11.58 -0.60
N GLN A 30 -9.31 12.65 -0.42
CA GLN A 30 -10.67 12.60 0.11
C GLN A 30 -11.63 11.86 -0.82
N GLU A 31 -11.57 12.09 -2.12
CA GLU A 31 -12.38 11.38 -3.11
C GLU A 31 -12.13 9.86 -3.08
N VAL A 32 -10.85 9.46 -3.05
CA VAL A 32 -10.47 8.04 -2.93
C VAL A 32 -10.99 7.44 -1.62
N TYR A 33 -10.97 8.20 -0.53
CA TYR A 33 -11.51 7.76 0.76
C TYR A 33 -13.02 7.51 0.69
N GLU A 34 -13.77 8.43 0.10
CA GLU A 34 -15.22 8.30 -0.08
C GLU A 34 -15.57 7.11 -0.97
N GLN A 35 -14.80 6.87 -2.04
CA GLN A 35 -14.96 5.70 -2.91
C GLN A 35 -14.69 4.39 -2.16
N CYS A 36 -13.65 4.36 -1.31
CA CYS A 36 -13.36 3.19 -0.48
C CYS A 36 -14.48 2.87 0.51
N LEU A 37 -15.17 3.89 1.03
CA LEU A 37 -16.31 3.72 1.94
C LEU A 37 -17.58 3.25 1.23
N GLN A 38 -17.88 3.84 0.07
CA GLN A 38 -19.09 3.51 -0.70
C GLN A 38 -19.02 2.10 -1.31
N ASP A 39 -17.82 1.66 -1.63
CA ASP A 39 -17.58 0.40 -2.33
C ASP A 39 -16.46 -0.39 -1.66
N ALA A 40 -16.67 -0.77 -0.40
CA ALA A 40 -15.66 -1.44 0.42
C ALA A 40 -15.36 -2.90 -0.04
N GLU A 41 -16.37 -3.60 -0.56
CA GLU A 41 -16.31 -5.05 -0.82
C GLU A 41 -16.00 -5.41 -2.28
N SER A 42 -15.99 -4.46 -3.24
CA SER A 42 -15.62 -4.79 -4.62
C SER A 42 -14.13 -5.09 -4.80
N ASP A 43 -13.81 -5.63 -5.97
CA ASP A 43 -12.45 -5.76 -6.52
C ASP A 43 -11.86 -4.46 -7.07
N VAL A 44 -12.60 -3.35 -7.09
CA VAL A 44 -12.10 -2.09 -7.64
C VAL A 44 -11.09 -1.45 -6.69
N ASN A 45 -9.88 -1.20 -7.20
CA ASN A 45 -8.76 -0.64 -6.44
C ASN A 45 -8.66 0.88 -6.60
N TYR A 46 -9.46 1.61 -5.81
CA TYR A 46 -9.43 3.07 -5.79
C TYR A 46 -8.12 3.64 -5.24
N VAL A 47 -7.43 2.91 -4.36
CA VAL A 47 -6.17 3.35 -3.74
C VAL A 47 -5.04 3.49 -4.76
N LYS A 48 -5.11 2.78 -5.89
CA LYS A 48 -4.19 2.93 -7.04
C LYS A 48 -4.08 4.38 -7.51
N ARG A 49 -5.18 5.14 -7.47
CA ARG A 49 -5.25 6.55 -7.89
C ARG A 49 -4.29 7.47 -7.13
N ILE A 50 -3.88 7.07 -5.92
CA ILE A 50 -2.88 7.79 -5.12
C ILE A 50 -1.52 7.84 -5.82
N TYR A 51 -1.22 6.87 -6.70
CA TYR A 51 0.08 6.72 -7.37
C TYR A 51 0.07 7.18 -8.83
N GLU A 52 -1.08 7.18 -9.51
CA GLU A 52 -1.21 7.41 -10.97
C GLU A 52 -0.58 8.72 -11.49
N GLY A 53 -0.49 9.74 -10.64
CA GLY A 53 0.07 11.05 -11.00
C GLY A 53 1.59 11.17 -10.87
N PHE A 54 2.29 10.08 -10.57
CA PHE A 54 3.73 10.09 -10.27
C PHE A 54 4.50 9.06 -11.07
N THR A 55 5.67 9.45 -11.53
CA THR A 55 6.69 8.52 -12.00
C THR A 55 7.36 7.83 -10.82
N GLN A 56 7.90 6.62 -11.06
CA GLN A 56 8.70 5.93 -10.04
C GLN A 56 9.84 6.80 -9.52
N ARG A 57 10.47 7.58 -10.41
CA ARG A 57 11.57 8.48 -10.03
C ARG A 57 11.15 9.56 -9.05
N GLU A 58 9.98 10.17 -9.25
CA GLU A 58 9.44 11.16 -8.32
C GLU A 58 9.16 10.56 -6.94
N LEU A 59 8.64 9.33 -6.90
CA LEU A 59 8.43 8.62 -5.65
C LEU A 59 9.76 8.28 -4.96
N GLU A 60 10.76 7.79 -5.70
CA GLU A 60 12.11 7.51 -5.18
C GLU A 60 12.77 8.75 -4.59
N ASP A 61 12.73 9.88 -5.31
CA ASP A 61 13.28 11.15 -4.86
C ASP A 61 12.56 11.62 -3.59
N LYS A 62 11.23 11.49 -3.54
CA LYS A 62 10.49 11.85 -2.33
C LYS A 62 10.77 10.91 -1.15
N VAL A 63 10.94 9.61 -1.41
CA VAL A 63 11.37 8.66 -0.37
C VAL A 63 12.74 9.06 0.17
N ALA A 64 13.68 9.43 -0.69
CA ALA A 64 15.00 9.89 -0.28
C ALA A 64 14.91 11.12 0.63
N GLU A 65 14.07 12.11 0.30
CA GLU A 65 13.80 13.27 1.16
C GLU A 65 13.22 12.85 2.53
N ILE A 66 12.26 11.91 2.56
CA ILE A 66 11.60 11.47 3.80
C ILE A 66 12.56 10.75 4.75
N ILE A 67 13.49 9.95 4.22
CA ILE A 67 14.43 9.17 5.03
C ILE A 67 15.73 9.93 5.33
N GLN A 68 15.99 11.04 4.64
CA GLN A 68 17.21 11.81 4.82
C GLN A 68 17.22 12.46 6.22
N PRO A 69 18.23 12.16 7.06
CA PRO A 69 18.39 12.83 8.35
C PRO A 69 18.71 14.32 8.16
N GLU A 70 18.20 15.19 9.04
CA GLU A 70 18.41 16.65 8.97
C GLU A 70 19.91 17.05 8.94
N ASN A 71 20.76 16.26 9.60
CA ASN A 71 22.20 16.50 9.69
C ASN A 71 23.01 15.83 8.56
N CYS A 72 22.36 15.22 7.57
CA CYS A 72 23.02 14.56 6.46
C CYS A 72 23.28 15.56 5.33
N THR A 73 24.55 15.91 5.13
CA THR A 73 25.01 16.81 4.05
C THR A 73 25.23 16.09 2.71
N ALA A 74 25.26 14.76 2.72
CA ALA A 74 25.39 13.95 1.51
C ALA A 74 24.04 13.83 0.78
N LYS A 75 24.08 13.82 -0.56
CA LYS A 75 22.89 13.57 -1.37
C LYS A 75 22.45 12.11 -1.18
N VAL A 76 21.33 11.91 -0.52
CA VAL A 76 20.69 10.58 -0.39
C VAL A 76 19.90 10.31 -1.66
N GLN A 77 20.05 9.12 -2.22
CA GLN A 77 19.22 8.64 -3.32
C GLN A 77 18.80 7.21 -3.01
N VAL A 78 17.51 6.92 -3.21
CA VAL A 78 17.01 5.56 -3.14
C VAL A 78 16.85 5.06 -4.57
N VAL A 79 17.35 3.85 -4.83
CA VAL A 79 17.34 3.24 -6.16
C VAL A 79 16.56 1.95 -6.06
N TYR A 80 15.46 1.86 -6.80
CA TYR A 80 14.73 0.62 -7.01
C TYR A 80 14.85 0.19 -8.47
N GLN A 81 14.61 -1.10 -8.73
CA GLN A 81 14.44 -1.58 -10.10
C GLN A 81 13.20 -0.92 -10.71
N THR A 82 13.27 -0.48 -11.97
CA THR A 82 12.09 0.07 -12.64
C THR A 82 11.02 -1.00 -12.83
N VAL A 83 9.74 -0.63 -12.80
CA VAL A 83 8.62 -1.57 -13.06
C VAL A 83 8.83 -2.34 -14.37
N ASP A 84 9.19 -1.64 -15.45
CA ASP A 84 9.50 -2.28 -16.74
C ASP A 84 10.64 -3.31 -16.64
N SER A 85 11.68 -3.01 -15.85
CA SER A 85 12.81 -3.91 -15.67
C SER A 85 12.44 -5.10 -14.80
N LEU A 86 11.56 -4.91 -13.81
CA LEU A 86 11.02 -5.97 -12.98
C LEU A 86 10.22 -6.98 -13.83
N HIS A 87 9.30 -6.50 -14.67
CA HIS A 87 8.51 -7.36 -15.55
C HIS A 87 9.37 -8.07 -16.61
N LYS A 88 10.45 -7.45 -17.08
CA LYS A 88 11.42 -8.14 -17.97
C LYS A 88 12.21 -9.22 -17.26
N ALA A 89 12.60 -8.98 -16.01
CA ALA A 89 13.40 -9.91 -15.23
C ALA A 89 12.59 -11.14 -14.79
N ILE A 90 11.31 -10.96 -14.47
CA ILE A 90 10.45 -12.02 -13.95
C ILE A 90 9.06 -11.96 -14.62
N PRO A 91 8.95 -12.41 -15.89
CA PRO A 91 7.72 -12.24 -16.69
C PRO A 91 6.52 -13.04 -16.15
N GLU A 92 6.75 -14.09 -15.36
CA GLU A 92 5.69 -14.91 -14.75
C GLU A 92 5.20 -14.35 -13.41
N HIS A 93 5.82 -13.28 -12.88
CA HIS A 93 5.48 -12.66 -11.60
C HIS A 93 5.33 -11.14 -11.74
N LEU A 94 4.16 -10.69 -12.20
CA LEU A 94 3.90 -9.31 -12.62
C LEU A 94 3.55 -8.32 -11.49
N GLY A 95 3.68 -8.71 -10.22
CA GLY A 95 3.29 -7.86 -9.10
C GLY A 95 4.20 -6.63 -8.96
N ASP A 96 3.66 -5.43 -9.18
CA ASP A 96 4.38 -4.15 -9.16
C ASP A 96 3.80 -3.10 -8.17
N TRP A 97 2.86 -3.55 -7.33
CA TRP A 97 2.02 -2.76 -6.42
C TRP A 97 2.76 -1.75 -5.51
N TYR A 98 4.06 -1.92 -5.26
CA TYR A 98 4.80 -1.07 -4.32
C TYR A 98 4.91 0.40 -4.78
N PHE A 99 5.09 0.63 -6.09
CA PHE A 99 5.15 1.98 -6.67
C PHE A 99 3.95 2.33 -7.55
N THR A 100 3.18 1.32 -7.97
CA THR A 100 1.99 1.50 -8.81
C THR A 100 0.70 1.54 -7.99
N GLY A 101 0.71 1.01 -6.77
CA GLY A 101 -0.50 0.75 -6.00
C GLY A 101 -1.39 -0.33 -6.62
N ASP A 102 -0.93 -1.09 -7.62
CA ASP A 102 -1.72 -2.07 -8.36
C ASP A 102 -1.80 -3.42 -7.65
N TYR A 103 -2.62 -3.50 -6.60
CA TYR A 103 -2.83 -4.74 -5.84
C TYR A 103 -3.66 -5.74 -6.68
N PRO A 104 -3.08 -6.85 -7.18
CA PRO A 104 -3.66 -7.61 -8.29
C PRO A 104 -4.72 -8.65 -7.86
N THR A 105 -5.00 -8.78 -6.57
CA THR A 105 -5.90 -9.82 -6.04
C THR A 105 -7.12 -9.20 -5.38
N LEU A 106 -8.32 -9.77 -5.62
CA LEU A 106 -9.58 -9.34 -4.98
C LEU A 106 -9.42 -9.12 -3.46
N GLY A 107 -8.87 -10.10 -2.74
CA GLY A 107 -8.64 -9.98 -1.30
C GLY A 107 -7.64 -8.87 -0.95
N GLY A 108 -6.59 -8.71 -1.75
CA GLY A 108 -5.61 -7.62 -1.60
C GLY A 108 -6.23 -6.24 -1.77
N THR A 109 -7.16 -6.07 -2.71
CA THR A 109 -7.87 -4.79 -2.93
C THR A 109 -8.76 -4.43 -1.75
N VAL A 110 -9.57 -5.37 -1.24
CA VAL A 110 -10.44 -5.15 -0.07
C VAL A 110 -9.61 -4.76 1.17
N VAL A 111 -8.53 -5.50 1.40
CA VAL A 111 -7.56 -5.22 2.48
C VAL A 111 -6.94 -3.84 2.32
N CYS A 112 -6.52 -3.48 1.11
CA CYS A 112 -5.91 -2.18 0.81
C CYS A 112 -6.88 -1.02 1.06
N LYS A 113 -8.12 -1.10 0.55
CA LYS A 113 -9.17 -0.10 0.79
C LYS A 113 -9.41 0.09 2.27
N ARG A 114 -9.54 -1.01 3.03
CA ARG A 114 -9.73 -0.98 4.47
C ARG A 114 -8.54 -0.36 5.21
N ALA A 115 -7.32 -0.71 4.84
CA ALA A 115 -6.11 -0.13 5.42
C ALA A 115 -6.01 1.39 5.13
N PHE A 116 -6.46 1.82 3.95
CA PHE A 116 -6.54 3.24 3.58
C PHE A 116 -7.59 3.98 4.39
N THR A 117 -8.78 3.43 4.55
CA THR A 117 -9.84 3.96 5.43
C THR A 117 -9.34 4.13 6.87
N LEU A 118 -8.72 3.10 7.45
CA LEU A 118 -8.15 3.19 8.80
C LEU A 118 -7.08 4.27 8.91
N TRP A 119 -6.24 4.42 7.90
CA TRP A 119 -5.23 5.47 7.88
C TRP A 119 -5.86 6.87 7.87
N MET A 120 -6.89 7.09 7.04
CA MET A 120 -7.65 8.35 6.98
C MET A 120 -8.35 8.69 8.31
N GLU A 121 -8.85 7.68 9.03
CA GLU A 121 -9.47 7.82 10.35
C GLU A 121 -8.46 8.06 11.49
N GLY A 122 -7.16 8.15 11.19
CA GLY A 122 -6.11 8.29 12.21
C GLY A 122 -5.77 6.99 12.96
N ARG A 123 -6.30 5.86 12.48
CA ARG A 123 -6.12 4.50 13.04
C ARG A 123 -5.12 3.66 12.25
N GLY A 124 -4.19 4.30 11.54
CA GLY A 124 -3.22 3.64 10.66
C GLY A 124 -2.26 2.64 11.34
N ASN A 125 -2.20 2.63 12.67
CA ASN A 125 -1.43 1.66 13.45
C ASN A 125 -2.21 0.35 13.72
N GLU A 126 -3.51 0.32 13.47
CA GLU A 126 -4.35 -0.87 13.61
C GLU A 126 -4.20 -1.77 12.38
N ARG A 127 -4.23 -3.08 12.60
CA ARG A 127 -4.22 -4.05 11.49
C ARG A 127 -5.62 -4.10 10.89
N CYS A 128 -5.73 -4.02 9.57
CA CYS A 128 -7.04 -4.13 8.91
C CYS A 128 -7.64 -5.54 8.96
N TYR A 129 -6.86 -6.57 9.32
CA TYR A 129 -7.35 -7.92 9.57
C TYR A 129 -7.90 -8.05 10.99
N GLY A 130 -9.06 -8.70 11.15
CA GLY A 130 -9.58 -9.05 12.46
C GLY A 130 -10.38 -7.98 13.19
N LEU A 131 -10.67 -6.81 12.58
CA LEU A 131 -11.76 -6.00 13.12
C LEU A 131 -13.06 -6.68 12.70
N SER A 132 -13.75 -7.24 13.67
CA SER A 132 -15.13 -7.69 13.52
C SER A 132 -15.93 -6.48 13.04
N SER A 133 -16.49 -6.54 11.83
CA SER A 133 -17.73 -5.83 11.58
C SER A 133 -18.68 -6.19 12.72
N GLU A 134 -19.38 -5.23 13.33
CA GLU A 134 -20.35 -5.45 14.42
C GLU A 134 -21.55 -6.35 14.00
N GLY A 135 -21.28 -7.57 13.56
CA GLY A 135 -22.22 -8.50 12.94
C GLY A 135 -21.59 -9.66 12.16
N GLY A 136 -20.27 -9.74 12.04
CA GLY A 136 -19.60 -10.87 11.36
C GLY A 136 -19.26 -12.00 12.33
N SER A 137 -19.79 -13.20 12.09
CA SER A 137 -19.49 -14.41 12.87
C SER A 137 -17.98 -14.66 12.92
N ASN A 138 -17.40 -14.80 14.12
CA ASN A 138 -15.99 -15.17 14.27
C ASN A 138 -15.75 -16.55 13.65
N VAL A 139 -15.08 -16.60 12.50
CA VAL A 139 -14.61 -17.86 11.90
C VAL A 139 -13.20 -18.15 12.43
N LEU A 140 -13.11 -19.15 13.29
CA LEU A 140 -11.85 -19.73 13.74
C LEU A 140 -11.30 -20.63 12.63
N VAL A 141 -10.21 -20.22 11.99
CA VAL A 141 -9.45 -21.09 11.09
C VAL A 141 -8.29 -21.71 11.87
N VAL A 142 -8.43 -22.99 12.22
CA VAL A 142 -7.36 -23.78 12.83
C VAL A 142 -6.46 -24.29 11.70
N GLY A 143 -5.28 -23.71 11.53
CA GLY A 143 -4.27 -24.25 10.64
C GLY A 143 -3.70 -25.55 11.21
N SER A 144 -3.94 -26.68 10.56
CA SER A 144 -3.23 -27.93 10.85
C SER A 144 -1.78 -27.77 10.40
N GLY A 145 -0.91 -27.33 11.32
CA GLY A 145 0.52 -27.17 11.06
C GLY A 145 1.09 -28.45 10.43
N GLY A 146 1.53 -28.34 9.17
CA GLY A 146 2.22 -29.41 8.47
C GLY A 146 3.54 -29.71 9.16
N ARG A 147 3.54 -30.73 10.02
CA ARG A 147 4.73 -31.51 10.32
C ARG A 147 4.73 -32.64 9.29
N GLU A 148 5.62 -32.60 8.31
CA GLU A 148 6.42 -33.77 7.87
C GLU A 148 7.68 -33.29 7.12
N HIS A 149 8.77 -34.04 7.34
CA HIS A 149 10.08 -34.06 6.67
C HIS A 149 11.20 -33.14 7.18
N ALA A 150 11.84 -33.60 8.26
CA ALA A 150 13.30 -33.65 8.35
C ALA A 150 13.70 -34.85 9.22
N LEU A 151 13.93 -36.00 8.59
CA LEU A 151 15.02 -36.96 8.81
C LEU A 151 14.98 -38.00 7.67
#